data_AF-A0A1Y4NNA5-F1
#
_entry.id   AF-A0A1Y4NNA5-F1
#
_cell.length_a   1.000
_cell.length_b   1.000
_cell.length_c   1.000
_cell.angle_alpha   90.00
_cell.angle_beta   90.00
_cell.angle_gamma   90.00
#
_symmetry.space_group_name_H-M   'P 1'
#
loop_
_entity.id
_entity.type
_entity.pdbx_description
1 polymer ?
#
loop_
_entity_poly.entity_id
_entity_poly.type
_entity_poly.pdbx_seq_one_letter_code
_entity_poly.pdbx_strand_id
1 'polypeptide(L)'
;MIQKFNTGIARRYGIAAALLAEAIWTEIKENEFHGRCRYDGETWMCCSRKMFLIRMPHLTKHMVSTGLARLKRAGVLIKGEWNKGQSDRTGWYTFTPYGRKVMEESEDEDYA
;
A
#
# COMPACT_ATOMS: atom_id res chain seq x y z
N MET A 1 17.39 10.46 0.92
CA MET A 1 16.41 9.66 0.17
C MET A 1 15.10 10.44 0.17
N ILE A 2 14.58 10.81 -1.00
CA ILE A 2 13.35 11.59 -1.13
C ILE A 2 12.18 10.60 -1.10
N GLN A 3 11.23 10.78 -0.18
CA GLN A 3 10.00 9.99 -0.16
C GLN A 3 9.02 10.59 -1.17
N LYS A 4 8.72 9.84 -2.23
CA LYS A 4 7.68 10.19 -3.21
C LYS A 4 6.32 9.65 -2.77
N PHE A 5 5.25 10.16 -3.36
CA PHE A 5 3.90 9.62 -3.26
C PHE A 5 3.02 10.15 -4.38
N ASN A 6 2.00 9.37 -4.77
CA ASN A 6 0.99 9.79 -5.73
C ASN A 6 0.13 10.96 -5.21
N THR A 7 0.22 12.10 -5.88
CA THR A 7 -0.48 13.35 -5.51
C THR A 7 -2.00 13.24 -5.71
N GLY A 8 -2.46 12.45 -6.68
CA GLY A 8 -3.88 12.14 -6.89
C GLY A 8 -4.51 11.38 -5.71
N ILE A 9 -3.81 10.37 -5.20
CA ILE A 9 -4.20 9.67 -3.97
C ILE A 9 -4.16 10.61 -2.77
N ALA A 10 -3.14 11.47 -2.68
CA ALA A 10 -3.06 12.44 -1.59
C ALA A 10 -4.23 13.43 -1.60
N ARG A 11 -4.61 13.93 -2.78
CA ARG A 11 -5.74 14.85 -2.96
C ARG A 11 -7.08 14.18 -2.62
N ARG A 12 -7.28 12.92 -2.99
CA ARG A 12 -8.56 12.22 -2.79
C ARG A 12 -8.71 11.59 -1.40
N TYR A 13 -7.62 11.07 -0.83
CA TYR A 13 -7.67 10.22 0.38
C TYR A 13 -6.77 10.70 1.52
N GLY A 14 -5.94 11.72 1.27
CA GLY A 14 -5.04 12.35 2.22
C GLY A 14 -3.59 11.85 2.13
N ILE A 15 -2.66 12.67 2.59
CA ILE A 15 -1.20 12.42 2.50
C ILE A 15 -0.81 11.08 3.11
N ALA A 16 -1.32 10.76 4.32
CA ALA A 16 -1.02 9.49 4.97
C ALA A 16 -1.44 8.27 4.12
N ALA A 17 -2.58 8.36 3.42
CA ALA A 17 -3.01 7.29 2.52
C ALA A 17 -2.09 7.18 1.31
N ALA A 18 -1.64 8.30 0.74
CA ALA A 18 -0.70 8.30 -0.38
C ALA A 18 0.66 7.70 -0.03
N LEU A 19 1.23 8.06 1.12
CA LEU A 19 2.49 7.50 1.59
C LEU A 19 2.41 5.98 1.81
N LEU A 20 1.29 5.50 2.35
CA LEU A 20 1.06 4.07 2.57
C LEU A 20 0.85 3.32 1.25
N ALA A 21 0.08 3.90 0.32
CA ALA A 21 -0.12 3.32 -1.00
C ALA A 21 1.22 3.20 -1.74
N GLU A 22 2.04 4.24 -1.73
CA GLU A 22 3.38 4.21 -2.33
C GLU A 22 4.25 3.11 -1.73
N ALA A 23 4.31 3.01 -0.40
CA ALA A 23 5.11 1.99 0.28
C ALA A 23 4.65 0.56 -0.08
N ILE A 24 3.35 0.36 -0.27
CA ILE A 24 2.79 -0.93 -0.69
C ILE A 24 3.09 -1.20 -2.18
N TRP A 25 3.00 -0.18 -3.03
CA TRP A 25 3.27 -0.28 -4.46
C TRP A 25 4.70 -0.72 -4.73
N THR A 26 5.67 -0.03 -4.12
CA THR A 26 7.09 -0.36 -4.28
C THR A 26 7.39 -1.79 -3.82
N GLU A 27 6.83 -2.20 -2.67
CA GLU A 27 7.05 -3.56 -2.16
C GLU A 27 6.42 -4.63 -3.06
N ILE A 28 5.25 -4.37 -3.64
CA ILE A 28 4.61 -5.30 -4.58
C ILE A 28 5.43 -5.42 -5.85
N LYS A 29 5.92 -4.30 -6.43
CA LYS A 29 6.79 -4.34 -7.61
C LYS A 29 8.08 -5.12 -7.35
N GLU A 30 8.69 -4.92 -6.18
CA GLU A 30 9.88 -5.68 -5.75
C GLU A 30 9.57 -7.18 -5.60
N ASN A 31 8.42 -7.52 -5.00
CA ASN A 31 7.99 -8.91 -4.85
C ASN A 31 7.64 -9.55 -6.21
N GLU A 32 7.04 -8.80 -7.13
CA GLU A 32 6.76 -9.24 -8.50
C GLU A 32 8.06 -9.55 -9.25
N PHE A 33 9.04 -8.65 -9.18
CA PHE A 33 10.36 -8.83 -9.78
C PHE A 33 11.06 -10.08 -9.26
N HIS A 34 10.96 -10.35 -7.96
CA HIS A 34 11.56 -11.52 -7.33
C HIS A 34 10.68 -12.78 -7.32
N GLY A 35 9.45 -12.73 -7.85
CA GLY A 35 8.51 -13.86 -7.82
C GLY A 35 8.11 -14.32 -6.41
N ARG A 36 8.08 -13.41 -5.43
CA ARG A 36 7.77 -13.69 -4.02
C ARG A 36 6.36 -13.25 -3.65
N CYS A 37 5.86 -13.72 -2.51
CA CYS A 37 4.59 -13.28 -1.91
C CYS A 37 3.38 -13.39 -2.86
N ARG A 38 3.37 -14.41 -3.72
CA ARG A 38 2.30 -14.67 -4.69
C ARG A 38 1.27 -15.64 -4.10
N TYR A 39 0.01 -15.22 -4.08
CA TYR A 39 -1.14 -16.00 -3.59
C TYR A 39 -2.37 -15.67 -4.44
N ASP A 40 -3.12 -16.70 -4.83
CA ASP A 40 -4.30 -16.60 -5.70
C ASP A 40 -4.07 -15.81 -6.99
N GLY A 41 -2.91 -16.00 -7.62
CA GLY A 41 -2.55 -15.33 -8.87
C GLY A 41 -2.07 -13.89 -8.71
N GLU A 42 -2.19 -13.30 -7.51
CA GLU A 42 -1.78 -11.93 -7.22
C GLU A 42 -0.50 -11.87 -6.36
N THR A 43 0.22 -10.75 -6.48
CA THR A 43 1.36 -10.46 -5.62
C THR A 43 0.94 -9.54 -4.48
N TRP A 44 1.42 -9.85 -3.27
CA TRP A 44 1.00 -9.17 -2.06
C TRP A 44 2.18 -8.56 -1.31
N MET A 45 1.91 -7.47 -0.59
CA MET A 45 2.78 -6.99 0.48
C MET A 45 2.32 -7.60 1.81
N CYS A 46 3.24 -8.26 2.51
CA CYS A 46 3.06 -8.69 3.89
C CYS A 46 3.65 -7.63 4.82
N CYS A 47 2.82 -6.87 5.54
CA CYS A 47 3.32 -5.79 6.39
C CYS A 47 2.48 -5.62 7.67
N SER A 48 3.16 -5.51 8.79
CA SER A 48 2.52 -5.17 10.06
C SER A 48 2.33 -3.66 10.18
N ARG A 49 1.30 -3.23 10.91
CA ARG A 49 1.11 -1.78 11.20
C ARG A 49 2.31 -1.16 11.91
N LYS A 50 3.05 -1.95 12.71
CA LYS A 50 4.27 -1.50 13.38
C LYS A 50 5.37 -1.18 12.39
N MET A 51 5.52 -1.98 11.33
CA MET A 51 6.53 -1.76 10.30
C MET A 51 6.28 -0.46 9.53
N PHE A 52 5.02 -0.11 9.25
CA PHE A 52 4.70 1.20 8.68
C PHE A 52 5.16 2.36 9.57
N LEU A 53 4.97 2.27 10.90
CA LEU A 53 5.40 3.31 11.84
C LEU A 53 6.93 3.40 11.97
N ILE A 54 7.64 2.28 11.81
CA ILE A 54 9.11 2.28 11.79
C ILE A 54 9.61 2.94 10.52
N ARG A 55 9.03 2.61 9.35
CA ARG A 55 9.40 3.21 8.05
C ARG A 55 9.00 4.68 7.93
N MET A 56 7.89 5.07 8.57
CA MET A 56 7.31 6.41 8.51
C MET A 56 7.03 6.92 9.93
N PRO A 57 8.07 7.30 10.69
CA PRO A 57 7.95 7.69 12.10
C PRO A 57 7.15 8.97 12.34
N HIS A 58 6.92 9.76 11.29
CA HIS A 58 6.07 10.95 11.31
C HIS A 58 4.57 10.63 11.22
N LEU A 59 4.20 9.39 10.89
CA LEU A 59 2.79 8.96 10.91
C LEU A 59 2.41 8.43 12.28
N THR A 60 1.24 8.85 12.77
CA THR A 60 0.67 8.26 13.98
C THR A 60 0.00 6.91 13.68
N LYS A 61 -0.18 6.06 14.71
CA LYS A 61 -0.97 4.81 14.62
C LYS A 61 -2.36 5.03 14.01
N HIS A 62 -2.97 6.18 14.34
CA HIS A 62 -4.29 6.55 13.82
C HIS A 62 -4.22 6.89 12.34
N MET A 63 -3.21 7.66 11.89
CA MET A 63 -3.01 7.98 10.47
C MET A 63 -2.77 6.73 9.63
N VAL A 64 -1.97 5.78 10.11
CA VAL A 64 -1.76 4.49 9.43
C VAL A 64 -3.06 3.71 9.31
N SER A 65 -3.80 3.57 10.42
CA SER A 65 -5.03 2.77 10.44
C SER A 65 -6.13 3.40 9.59
N THR A 66 -6.31 4.71 9.67
CA THR A 66 -7.33 5.44 8.88
C THR A 66 -6.95 5.54 7.40
N GLY A 67 -5.67 5.74 7.07
CA GLY A 67 -5.17 5.73 5.70
C GLY A 67 -5.46 4.40 4.99
N LEU A 68 -5.06 3.29 5.61
CA LEU A 68 -5.36 1.95 5.08
C LEU A 68 -6.87 1.70 4.96
N ALA A 69 -7.66 2.14 5.95
CA ALA A 69 -9.12 2.00 5.89
C ALA A 69 -9.76 2.82 4.74
N ARG A 70 -9.25 4.02 4.46
CA ARG A 70 -9.70 4.86 3.34
C ARG A 70 -9.39 4.21 2.00
N LEU A 71 -8.15 3.75 1.80
CA LEU A 71 -7.74 3.08 0.55
C LEU A 71 -8.58 1.84 0.26
N LYS A 72 -8.86 1.01 1.28
CA LYS A 72 -9.71 -0.16 1.12
C LYS A 72 -11.16 0.19 0.80
N ARG A 73 -11.73 1.16 1.52
CA ARG A 73 -13.11 1.61 1.27
C ARG A 73 -13.28 2.26 -0.10
N ALA A 74 -12.23 2.91 -0.60
CA ALA A 74 -12.19 3.45 -1.95
C ALA A 74 -11.92 2.37 -3.03
N GLY A 75 -11.76 1.11 -2.65
CA GLY A 75 -11.45 0.02 -3.57
C GLY A 75 -10.06 0.09 -4.19
N VAL A 76 -9.14 0.90 -3.67
CA VAL A 76 -7.74 0.97 -4.16
C VAL A 76 -6.97 -0.26 -3.73
N LEU A 77 -7.16 -0.69 -2.48
CA LEU A 77 -6.51 -1.85 -1.90
C LEU A 77 -7.54 -2.90 -1.48
N ILE A 78 -7.13 -4.16 -1.52
CA ILE A 78 -7.79 -5.25 -0.80
C ILE A 78 -6.86 -5.80 0.28
N LYS A 79 -7.46 -6.38 1.33
CA LYS A 79 -6.72 -7.04 2.41
C LYS A 79 -6.99 -8.55 2.32
N GLY A 80 -5.93 -9.34 2.28
CA GLY A 80 -5.98 -10.80 2.38
C GLY A 80 -5.66 -11.28 3.79
N GLU A 81 -5.88 -12.57 4.03
CA GLU A 81 -5.61 -13.24 5.30
C GLU A 81 -4.79 -14.51 5.06
N TRP A 82 -3.48 -14.34 4.94
CA TRP A 82 -2.52 -15.43 4.72
C TRP A 82 -1.62 -15.70 5.94
N ASN A 83 -2.08 -15.28 7.12
CA ASN A 83 -1.33 -15.47 8.36
C ASN A 83 -1.48 -16.90 8.85
N LYS A 84 -0.37 -17.54 9.23
CA LYS A 84 -0.36 -18.94 9.70
C LYS A 84 -0.87 -19.11 11.15
N GLY A 85 -1.19 -18.03 11.87
CA GLY A 85 -1.66 -18.09 13.26
C GLY A 85 -2.55 -16.91 13.66
N GLN A 86 -3.50 -17.16 14.57
CA GLN A 86 -4.51 -16.17 15.02
C GLN A 86 -3.93 -14.94 15.73
N SER A 87 -2.70 -15.03 16.24
CA SER A 87 -2.02 -13.93 16.95
C SER A 87 -1.25 -12.98 16.02
N ASP A 88 -1.02 -13.37 14.76
CA ASP A 88 -0.27 -12.57 13.81
C ASP A 88 -1.21 -11.49 13.22
N ARG A 89 -0.95 -10.24 13.59
CA ARG A 89 -1.70 -9.06 13.13
C ARG A 89 -1.14 -8.49 11.83
N THR A 90 -0.25 -9.21 11.15
CA THR A 90 0.33 -8.79 9.87
C THR A 90 -0.77 -8.70 8.82
N GLY A 91 -0.83 -7.59 8.09
CA GLY A 91 -1.80 -7.42 7.02
C GLY A 91 -1.17 -7.81 5.68
N TRP A 92 -1.90 -8.58 4.89
CA TRP A 92 -1.57 -8.79 3.49
C TRP A 92 -2.36 -7.79 2.67
N TYR A 93 -1.68 -6.95 1.90
CA TYR A 93 -2.30 -5.93 1.06
C TYR A 93 -1.89 -6.13 -0.40
N THR A 94 -2.84 -5.98 -1.30
CA THR A 94 -2.57 -5.84 -2.74
C THR A 94 -3.49 -4.79 -3.35
N PHE A 95 -3.12 -4.30 -4.53
CA PHE A 95 -3.92 -3.35 -5.29
C PHE A 95 -5.00 -4.08 -6.07
N THR A 96 -6.19 -3.48 -6.13
CA THR A 96 -7.21 -3.90 -7.10
C THR A 96 -6.82 -3.44 -8.51
N PRO A 97 -7.48 -3.93 -9.57
CA PRO A 97 -7.29 -3.38 -10.92
C PRO A 97 -7.46 -1.86 -10.99
N TYR A 98 -8.45 -1.31 -10.27
CA TYR A 98 -8.64 0.14 -10.13
C TYR A 98 -7.45 0.81 -9.43
N GLY A 99 -6.99 0.23 -8.32
CA GLY A 99 -5.86 0.76 -7.57
C GLY A 99 -4.56 0.77 -8.38
N ARG A 100 -4.28 -0.29 -9.14
CA ARG A 100 -3.11 -0.36 -10.04
C ARG A 100 -3.17 0.74 -11.10
N LYS A 101 -4.31 0.90 -11.76
CA LYS A 101 -4.53 1.96 -12.74
C LYS A 101 -4.30 3.37 -12.14
N VAL A 102 -4.79 3.62 -10.93
CA VAL A 102 -4.57 4.91 -10.23
C VAL A 102 -3.10 5.17 -9.93
N MET A 103 -2.32 4.13 -9.61
CA MET A 103 -0.88 4.27 -9.37
C MET A 103 -0.13 4.54 -10.68
N GLU A 104 -0.47 3.83 -11.74
CA GLU A 104 0.18 3.93 -13.06
C GLU A 104 -0.09 5.29 -13.73
N GLU A 105 -1.33 5.79 -13.70
CA GLU A 105 -1.71 7.09 -14.29
C GLU A 105 -0.91 8.28 -13.74
N SER A 106 -0.36 8.18 -12.52
CA SER A 106 0.45 9.26 -11.93
C SER A 106 1.91 9.26 -12.36
N GLU A 107 2.42 8.15 -12.89
CA GLU A 107 3.80 8.08 -13.39
C GLU A 107 3.94 8.85 -14.72
N ASP A 108 2.84 9.00 -15.47
CA ASP A 108 2.80 9.66 -16.77
C ASP A 108 2.67 11.20 -16.70
N GLU A 109 2.09 11.76 -15.63
CA GLU A 109 1.94 13.22 -15.46
C GLU A 109 3.23 13.94 -15.05
N ASP A 110 4.21 13.23 -14.48
CA ASP A 110 5.50 13.81 -14.08
C ASP A 110 6.46 14.02 -15.29
N TYR A 111 6.08 13.56 -16.49
CA TYR A 111 6.84 13.69 -17.74
C TYR A 111 6.12 14.49 -18.85
N ALA A 112 4.97 15.12 -18.55
CA ALA A 112 4.20 15.97 -19.47
C ALA A 112 4.30 17.46 -19.10
#